data_AF-A0A1C3RLS6-F1
#
_entry.id   AF-A0A1C3RLS6-F1
#
_cell.length_a   1.000
_cell.length_b   1.000
_cell.length_c   1.000
_cell.angle_alpha   90.00
_cell.angle_beta   90.00
_cell.angle_gamma   90.00
#
_symmetry.space_group_name_H-M   'P 1'
#
loop_
_entity.id
_entity.type
_entity.pdbx_description
1 polymer ?
#
loop_
_entity_poly.entity_id
_entity_poly.type
_entity_poly.pdbx_seq_one_letter_code
_entity_poly.pdbx_strand_id
1 'polypeptide(L)' 'MTHYMQRTYRNRDYQADFAQRLVKAVGFDDAIRECYENQWLGTLIHIQHLQRAYYTS' A
#
# COMPACT_ATOMS: atom_id res chain seq x y z
N MET A 1 26.37 -1.96 -13.75
CA MET A 1 25.77 -1.01 -12.79
C MET A 1 24.25 -1.05 -12.95
N THR A 2 23.61 -2.20 -12.68
CA THR A 2 22.22 -2.47 -13.12
C THR A 2 21.40 -3.35 -12.16
N HIS A 3 21.95 -3.78 -11.03
CA HIS A 3 21.23 -4.65 -10.08
C HIS A 3 20.41 -3.91 -9.03
N TYR A 4 20.60 -2.60 -8.86
CA TYR A 4 19.84 -1.81 -7.88
C TYR A 4 18.43 -1.43 -8.36
N MET A 5 18.21 -1.33 -9.68
CA MET A 5 16.92 -0.93 -10.24
C MET A 5 15.86 -2.04 -10.18
N GLN A 6 16.22 -3.32 -10.30
CA GLN A 6 15.20 -4.40 -10.30
C GLN A 6 14.61 -4.70 -8.92
N ARG A 7 15.35 -4.43 -7.84
CA ARG A 7 14.95 -4.82 -6.48
C ARG A 7 13.87 -3.88 -5.89
N THR A 8 13.87 -2.62 -6.30
CA THR A 8 12.90 -1.61 -5.84
C THR A 8 11.53 -1.78 -6.50
N TYR A 9 11.46 -2.16 -7.78
CA TYR A 9 10.19 -2.38 -8.48
C TYR A 9 9.38 -3.54 -7.90
N ARG A 10 10.03 -4.69 -7.64
CA ARG A 10 9.36 -5.88 -7.10
C ARG A 10 8.75 -5.65 -5.72
N ASN A 11 9.34 -4.75 -4.93
CA ASN A 11 8.84 -4.39 -3.61
C ASN A 11 7.63 -3.43 -3.67
N ARG A 12 7.56 -2.59 -4.71
CA ARG A 12 6.45 -1.66 -4.94
C ARG A 12 5.17 -2.40 -5.32
N ASP A 13 5.25 -3.37 -6.21
CA ASP A 13 4.10 -4.17 -6.63
C ASP A 13 3.55 -4.99 -5.46
N TYR A 14 4.44 -5.52 -4.61
CA TYR A 14 4.05 -6.23 -3.39
C TYR A 14 3.30 -5.32 -2.39
N GLN A 15 3.77 -4.09 -2.17
CA GLN A 15 3.11 -3.15 -1.26
C GLN A 15 1.74 -2.70 -1.77
N ALA A 16 1.59 -2.54 -3.09
CA ALA A 16 0.30 -2.23 -3.71
C ALA A 16 -0.70 -3.39 -3.60
N ASP A 17 -0.27 -4.62 -3.89
CA ASP A 17 -1.12 -5.81 -3.76
C ASP A 17 -1.53 -6.05 -2.31
N PHE A 18 -0.59 -5.88 -1.38
CA PHE A 18 -0.87 -6.01 0.04
C PHE A 18 -1.84 -4.92 0.52
N ALA A 19 -1.68 -3.67 0.10
CA ALA A 19 -2.61 -2.58 0.39
C ALA A 19 -4.04 -2.89 -0.07
N GLN A 20 -4.21 -3.39 -1.30
CA GLN A 20 -5.53 -3.77 -1.81
C GLN A 20 -6.17 -4.89 -1.00
N ARG A 21 -5.40 -5.93 -0.67
CA ARG A 21 -5.88 -7.06 0.15
C ARG A 21 -6.27 -6.61 1.55
N LEU A 22 -5.46 -5.74 2.16
CA LEU A 22 -5.71 -5.22 3.50
C LEU A 22 -7.00 -4.39 3.53
N VAL A 23 -7.15 -3.43 2.61
CA VAL A 23 -8.38 -2.62 2.50
C VAL A 23 -9.61 -3.48 2.25
N LYS A 24 -9.50 -4.53 1.42
CA LYS A 24 -10.61 -5.45 1.17
C LYS A 24 -11.00 -6.27 2.42
N ALA A 25 -10.03 -6.59 3.27
CA ALA A 25 -10.25 -7.41 4.46
C ALA A 25 -10.84 -6.60 5.63
N VAL A 26 -10.33 -5.38 5.86
CA VAL A 26 -10.67 -4.60 7.07
C VAL A 26 -11.26 -3.22 6.79
N GLY A 27 -11.31 -2.76 5.54
CA GLY A 27 -11.75 -1.41 5.19
C GLY A 27 -10.62 -0.37 5.27
N PHE A 28 -10.89 0.85 4.80
CA PHE A 28 -9.86 1.89 4.70
C PHE A 28 -9.35 2.39 6.07
N ASP A 29 -10.24 2.66 7.01
CA ASP A 29 -9.87 3.26 8.30
C ASP A 29 -9.02 2.31 9.14
N ASP A 30 -9.43 1.03 9.23
CA ASP A 30 -8.65 0.01 9.93
C ASP A 30 -7.34 -0.31 9.19
N ALA A 31 -7.33 -0.34 7.85
CA ALA A 31 -6.10 -0.57 7.10
C ALA A 31 -5.05 0.55 7.33
N ILE A 32 -5.50 1.80 7.48
CA ILE A 32 -4.64 2.94 7.82
C ILE A 32 -4.09 2.79 9.24
N ARG A 33 -4.95 2.44 10.21
CA ARG A 33 -4.55 2.19 11.61
C ARG A 33 -3.48 1.09 11.70
N GLU A 34 -3.72 -0.05 11.06
CA GLU A 34 -2.77 -1.18 10.99
C GLU A 34 -1.42 -0.76 10.40
N CYS A 35 -1.42 0.09 9.36
CA CYS A 35 -0.19 0.59 8.77
C CYS A 35 0.60 1.51 9.71
N TYR A 36 -0.08 2.31 10.54
CA TYR A 36 0.59 3.13 11.56
C TYR A 36 1.17 2.28 12.69
N GLU A 37 0.41 1.31 13.20
CA GLU A 37 0.85 0.41 14.28
C GLU A 37 2.07 -0.43 13.88
N ASN A 38 2.10 -0.91 12.63
CA ASN A 38 3.18 -1.75 12.11
C ASN A 38 4.25 -0.99 11.32
N GLN A 39 4.17 0.35 11.27
CA GLN A 39 5.10 1.22 10.54
C GLN A 39 5.26 0.88 9.04
N TRP A 40 4.19 0.41 8.39
CA TRP A 40 4.17 0.06 6.97
C TRP A 40 3.95 1.28 6.07
N LEU A 41 4.91 2.21 6.08
CA LEU A 41 4.79 3.49 5.37
C LEU A 41 4.59 3.33 3.85
N GLY A 42 5.22 2.34 3.22
CA GLY A 42 5.04 2.05 1.79
C GLY A 42 3.60 1.64 1.48
N THR A 43 3.04 0.72 2.27
CA THR A 43 1.65 0.28 2.14
C THR A 43 0.67 1.43 2.42
N LEU A 44 0.94 2.27 3.43
CA LEU A 44 0.11 3.42 3.77
C LEU A 44 -0.08 4.38 2.58
N ILE A 45 1.01 4.68 1.87
CA ILE A 45 0.94 5.52 0.65
C ILE A 45 -0.02 4.90 -0.36
N HIS A 46 0.11 3.61 -0.63
CA HIS A 46 -0.77 2.90 -1.56
C HIS A 46 -2.24 2.91 -1.12
N ILE A 47 -2.54 2.75 0.18
CA ILE A 47 -3.90 2.84 0.71
C ILE A 47 -4.49 4.24 0.51
N GLN A 48 -3.73 5.29 0.78
CA GLN A 48 -4.18 6.67 0.57
C GLN A 48 -4.47 6.96 -0.91
N HIS A 49 -3.67 6.41 -1.84
CA HIS A 49 -3.95 6.50 -3.27
C HIS A 49 -5.26 5.77 -3.66
N LEU A 50 -5.49 4.57 -3.12
CA LEU A 50 -6.72 3.81 -3.36
C LEU A 50 -7.95 4.54 -2.81
N GLN A 51 -7.84 5.12 -1.62
CA GLN A 51 -8.92 5.87 -0.98
C GLN A 51 -9.32 7.09 -1.82
N ARG A 52 -8.34 7.86 -2.31
CA ARG A 52 -8.61 8.99 -3.20
C ARG A 52 -9.31 8.56 -4.48
N ALA A 53 -8.83 7.50 -5.13
CA ALA A 53 -9.44 6.98 -6.35
C ALA A 53 -10.89 6.53 -6.13
N TYR A 54 -11.18 5.91 -4.98
CA TYR A 54 -12.51 5.44 -4.61
C TYR A 54 -13.51 6.59 -4.43
N TYR A 55 -13.12 7.68 -3.79
CA TYR A 55 -14.01 8.83 -3.57
C TYR A 55 -14.18 9.75 -4.78
N THR A 56 -13.31 9.64 -5.79
CA THR A 56 -13.43 10.38 -7.05
C THR A 56 -14.23 9.64 -8.12
N SER A 57 -14.63 8.39 -7.87
CA SER A 57 -15.40 7.55 -8.79
C SER A 57 -16.86 7.43 -8.37
#